data_AF-M5CDX1-F1
#
_entry.id   AF-M5CDX1-F1
#
_cell.length_a   1.000
_cell.length_b   1.000
_cell.length_c   1.000
_cell.angle_alpha   90.00
_cell.angle_beta   90.00
_cell.angle_gamma   90.00
#
_symmetry.space_group_name_H-M   'P 1'
#
loop_
_entity.id
_entity.type
_entity.pdbx_description
1 polymer ?
#
loop_
_entity_poly.entity_id
_entity_poly.type
_entity_poly.pdbx_seq_one_letter_code
_entity_poly.pdbx_strand_id
1 'polypeptide(L)'
;MSPLAKLAAVVFLIPSGVIAARWNPVVRHTTHHSRSVGPKGITASVYQPESTFETYGVNGVDHPLSKRATQASPQDAAKSFLESKLGVSADRLVRKNGHVDNRTRVANEYFRQQFNGIQVANAVANVAVKDDKVLSFGASFIKPRRVASATPRLRKQNAIAKAESLTGAKYNTFPVGLEYFAKDNDGFEVITDPHDPISSPNGWHQYGTTSTTTTSGNNVISYKSSISGVSSQSSETNNYNYVFNSATAPTVSPNVDAARVNAFYVGNMIHDLTYRYGFTETSYNFQQNNNGLGGAQNDRVEISVQDSFGSNNAVFGTPPDGQPGQMLMFLWTYTSPQGDGALENDIVTHEYGHGISNRLTGGGTATCLQTTESQGLGEGWSDALADWTEQKSATERPFTLGSYVYTKNIRTYPYSTNTTVNPRTYATLNDLTATHSIGEVWALIWHEIYAALIEKHGFTTEKNNPDLTAGNTVALHLYIDGMKLQPCNPTFIAARNAVIQADANRYGGANKCLLWTAYAKRGLGYGATTTKVDSKTLPPEC
;
A
#
# COMPACT_ATOMS: atom_id res chain seq x y z
N MET A 1 -40.39 42.71 20.75
CA MET A 1 -40.25 42.25 22.15
C MET A 1 -38.82 42.53 22.57
N SER A 2 -38.67 43.31 23.64
CA SER A 2 -37.43 43.98 24.08
C SER A 2 -36.52 43.03 24.92
N PRO A 3 -35.40 43.50 25.52
CA PRO A 3 -34.08 42.93 25.29
C PRO A 3 -33.54 42.14 26.48
N LEU A 4 -32.50 41.33 26.25
CA LEU A 4 -31.71 40.72 27.32
C LEU A 4 -30.89 41.78 28.06
N ALA A 5 -30.96 41.74 29.39
CA ALA A 5 -30.06 42.46 30.27
C ALA A 5 -29.61 41.57 31.44
N LYS A 6 -28.35 41.81 31.83
CA LYS A 6 -27.72 41.62 33.14
C LYS A 6 -26.84 40.38 33.37
N LEU A 7 -25.54 40.65 33.36
CA LEU A 7 -24.56 40.08 34.30
C LEU A 7 -24.98 40.37 35.76
N ALA A 8 -24.74 39.39 36.65
CA ALA A 8 -24.26 39.64 38.00
C ALA A 8 -23.57 38.38 38.55
N ALA A 9 -22.33 38.55 38.99
CA ALA A 9 -21.53 37.57 39.71
C ALA A 9 -21.78 37.67 41.22
N VAL A 10 -21.79 36.53 41.92
CA VAL A 10 -21.47 36.47 43.36
C VAL A 10 -20.69 35.17 43.65
N VAL A 11 -19.47 35.36 44.15
CA VAL A 11 -18.56 34.37 44.74
C VAL A 11 -18.91 34.22 46.22
N PHE A 12 -18.87 33.01 46.81
CA PHE A 12 -18.36 32.75 48.17
C PHE A 12 -18.13 31.25 48.44
N LEU A 13 -16.84 30.90 48.55
CA LEU A 13 -16.11 29.98 49.45
C LEU A 13 -16.72 28.67 50.00
N ILE A 14 -15.86 27.64 49.91
CA ILE A 14 -15.90 26.23 50.36
C ILE A 14 -15.73 26.14 51.91
N PRO A 15 -16.18 25.05 52.59
CA PRO A 15 -15.21 23.99 52.95
C PRO A 15 -15.75 22.54 52.89
N SER A 16 -14.96 21.67 52.22
CA SER A 16 -14.69 20.24 52.48
C SER A 16 -15.82 19.24 52.77
N GLY A 17 -15.98 18.26 51.85
CA GLY A 17 -16.54 16.94 52.10
C GLY A 17 -16.43 16.03 50.87
N VAL A 18 -15.67 14.94 50.95
CA VAL A 18 -15.53 13.92 49.88
C VAL A 18 -16.47 12.77 50.18
N ILE A 19 -17.43 12.46 49.28
CA ILE A 19 -17.94 11.08 49.06
C ILE A 19 -18.30 10.90 47.57
N ALA A 20 -17.61 9.94 46.95
CA ALA A 20 -17.78 9.24 45.66
C ALA A 20 -18.73 9.80 44.58
N ALA A 21 -18.18 10.10 43.41
CA ALA A 21 -18.94 10.27 42.17
C ALA A 21 -19.74 9.01 41.83
N ARG A 22 -21.01 9.18 41.44
CA ARG A 22 -21.85 8.12 40.91
C ARG A 22 -21.19 7.49 39.67
N TRP A 23 -21.05 6.17 39.69
CA TRP A 23 -20.66 5.38 38.53
C TRP A 23 -21.72 5.57 37.43
N ASN A 24 -21.30 6.02 36.25
CA ASN A 24 -22.17 6.14 35.07
C ASN A 24 -22.34 4.75 34.43
N PRO A 25 -23.56 4.17 34.34
CA PRO A 25 -23.77 2.79 33.91
C PRO A 25 -23.78 2.61 32.38
N VAL A 26 -23.27 3.56 31.60
CA VAL A 26 -23.12 3.41 30.15
C VAL A 26 -21.69 3.68 29.71
N VAL A 27 -20.76 2.83 30.16
CA VAL A 27 -19.47 2.69 29.47
C VAL A 27 -19.64 1.57 28.45
N ARG A 28 -19.97 1.93 27.21
CA ARG A 28 -19.62 1.07 26.08
C ARG A 28 -18.10 0.88 26.14
N HIS A 29 -17.62 -0.35 26.15
CA HIS A 29 -16.20 -0.70 26.09
C HIS A 29 -15.57 -0.05 24.85
N THR A 30 -15.05 1.16 25.03
CA THR A 30 -14.27 1.86 24.01
C THR A 30 -12.84 1.43 24.23
N THR A 31 -12.25 0.79 23.23
CA THR A 31 -10.81 0.54 23.16
C THR A 31 -10.15 1.90 23.14
N HIS A 32 -9.71 2.41 24.28
CA HIS A 32 -9.10 3.72 24.34
C HIS A 32 -7.72 3.65 23.67
N HIS A 33 -7.65 4.04 22.40
CA HIS A 33 -6.41 4.19 21.64
C HIS A 33 -5.48 5.28 22.19
N SER A 34 -5.92 6.06 23.19
CA SER A 34 -5.17 7.20 23.72
C SER A 34 -5.27 7.30 25.25
N ARG A 35 -4.14 7.64 25.89
CA ARG A 35 -3.97 7.78 27.33
C ARG A 35 -3.30 9.11 27.64
N SER A 36 -3.80 9.82 28.64
CA SER A 36 -3.06 10.95 29.22
C SER A 36 -1.96 10.41 30.14
N VAL A 37 -0.72 10.83 29.93
CA VAL A 37 0.46 10.36 30.66
C VAL A 37 1.19 11.52 31.32
N GLY A 38 1.48 11.36 32.60
CA GLY A 38 2.28 12.30 33.39
C GLY A 38 1.57 13.63 33.72
N PRO A 39 2.21 14.47 34.57
CA PRO A 39 1.63 15.74 35.03
C PRO A 39 1.30 16.75 33.94
N LYS A 40 2.01 16.72 32.80
CA LYS A 40 1.71 17.57 31.64
C LYS A 40 0.56 17.05 30.79
N GLY A 41 0.00 15.90 31.15
CA GLY A 41 -1.17 15.31 30.49
C GLY A 41 -0.93 14.94 29.04
N ILE A 42 0.30 14.54 28.67
CA ILE A 42 0.60 14.24 27.27
C ILE A 42 -0.24 13.07 26.77
N THR A 43 -0.81 13.25 25.60
CA THR A 43 -1.64 12.25 24.94
C THR A 43 -0.73 11.20 24.29
N ALA A 44 -0.70 9.99 24.85
CA ALA A 44 0.04 8.85 24.31
C ALA A 44 -0.92 7.85 23.67
N SER A 45 -0.72 7.58 22.39
CA SER A 45 -1.50 6.55 21.69
C SER A 45 -1.02 5.16 22.10
N VAL A 46 -1.94 4.30 22.51
CA VAL A 46 -1.67 2.90 22.85
C VAL A 46 -2.16 2.04 21.68
N TYR A 47 -1.22 1.36 21.03
CA TYR A 47 -1.53 0.33 20.04
C TYR A 47 -1.36 -1.06 20.64
N GLN A 48 -2.36 -1.90 20.43
CA GLN A 48 -2.27 -3.34 20.61
C GLN A 48 -2.46 -3.96 19.22
N PRO A 49 -1.50 -4.78 18.72
CA PRO A 49 -1.69 -5.51 17.50
C PRO A 49 -2.96 -6.35 17.55
N GLU A 50 -3.55 -6.58 16.38
CA GLU A 50 -4.72 -7.44 16.24
C GLU A 50 -4.44 -8.80 16.89
N SER A 51 -5.39 -9.27 17.70
CA SER A 51 -5.26 -10.51 18.46
C SER A 51 -6.19 -11.58 17.93
N THR A 52 -5.65 -12.77 17.71
CA THR A 52 -6.45 -13.99 17.50
C THR A 52 -6.73 -14.64 18.85
N PHE A 53 -7.96 -15.08 19.10
CA PHE A 53 -8.31 -15.91 20.25
C PHE A 53 -9.15 -17.09 19.80
N GLU A 54 -8.76 -18.30 20.19
CA GLU A 54 -9.50 -19.52 19.90
C GLU A 54 -9.63 -20.39 21.16
N THR A 55 -10.74 -21.12 21.23
CA THR A 55 -11.01 -22.11 22.27
C THR A 55 -11.32 -23.46 21.64
N TYR A 56 -10.92 -24.53 22.32
CA TYR A 56 -11.05 -25.90 21.85
C TYR A 56 -11.93 -26.75 22.78
N GLY A 57 -12.73 -26.09 23.63
CA GLY A 57 -13.58 -26.75 24.61
C GLY A 57 -12.80 -27.56 25.65
N VAL A 58 -13.51 -28.44 26.36
CA VAL A 58 -12.96 -29.24 27.47
C VAL A 58 -12.01 -30.35 27.02
N ASN A 59 -12.12 -30.79 25.77
CA ASN A 59 -11.31 -31.88 25.21
C ASN A 59 -9.96 -31.39 24.68
N GLY A 60 -9.85 -30.08 24.39
CA GLY A 60 -8.66 -29.45 23.84
C GLY A 60 -8.23 -30.00 22.47
N VAL A 61 -7.06 -29.56 22.01
CA VAL A 61 -6.39 -30.06 20.80
C VAL A 61 -4.97 -30.48 21.10
N ASP A 62 -4.44 -31.38 20.26
CA ASP A 62 -3.04 -31.81 20.30
C ASP A 62 -2.08 -30.69 19.92
N HIS A 63 -0.93 -30.66 20.57
CA HIS A 63 0.23 -29.90 20.12
C HIS A 63 1.23 -30.84 19.40
N PRO A 64 2.17 -30.31 18.60
CA PRO A 64 3.10 -31.18 17.86
C PRO A 64 3.90 -32.16 18.73
N LEU A 65 4.17 -31.81 19.99
CA LEU A 65 4.87 -32.71 20.93
C LEU A 65 3.99 -33.84 21.53
N SER A 66 2.67 -33.81 21.38
CA SER A 66 1.76 -34.82 21.97
C SER A 66 1.98 -36.24 21.41
N LYS A 67 2.74 -36.37 20.31
CA LYS A 67 3.10 -37.67 19.70
C LYS A 67 4.35 -38.31 20.32
N ARG A 68 5.03 -37.65 21.27
CA ARG A 68 6.23 -38.19 21.91
C ARG A 68 5.87 -39.21 22.99
N ALA A 69 6.79 -40.14 23.25
CA ALA A 69 6.62 -41.15 24.31
C ALA A 69 6.61 -40.54 25.73
N THR A 70 7.20 -39.35 25.91
CA THR A 70 7.20 -38.58 27.15
C THR A 70 6.32 -37.34 27.01
N GLN A 71 5.49 -37.09 28.02
CA GLN A 71 4.60 -35.93 28.08
C GLN A 71 5.41 -34.62 28.10
N ALA A 72 4.97 -33.62 27.34
CA ALA A 72 5.63 -32.33 27.32
C ALA A 72 5.32 -31.55 28.61
N SER A 73 6.25 -30.69 29.04
CA SER A 73 5.91 -29.69 30.05
C SER A 73 4.83 -28.74 29.49
N PRO A 74 3.96 -28.13 30.32
CA PRO A 74 2.98 -27.17 29.83
C PRO A 74 3.60 -26.02 29.02
N GLN A 75 4.80 -25.58 29.42
CA GLN A 75 5.60 -24.60 28.69
C GLN A 75 5.97 -25.10 27.28
N ASP A 76 6.49 -26.32 27.16
CA ASP A 76 6.93 -26.85 25.87
C ASP A 76 5.75 -27.19 24.95
N ALA A 77 4.66 -27.69 25.54
CA ALA A 77 3.37 -27.89 24.87
C ALA A 77 2.85 -26.59 24.27
N ALA A 78 2.77 -25.53 25.09
CA ALA A 78 2.32 -24.21 24.66
C ALA A 78 3.23 -23.59 23.60
N LYS A 79 4.56 -23.68 23.79
CA LYS A 79 5.54 -23.16 22.84
C LYS A 79 5.40 -23.86 21.48
N SER A 80 5.40 -25.18 21.46
CA SER A 80 5.27 -25.97 20.23
C SER A 80 3.94 -25.74 19.52
N PHE A 81 2.86 -25.57 20.28
CA PHE A 81 1.57 -25.20 19.72
C PHE A 81 1.62 -23.84 19.02
N LEU A 82 2.17 -22.81 19.67
CA LEU A 82 2.30 -21.47 19.08
C LEU A 82 3.17 -21.47 17.81
N GLU A 83 4.27 -22.23 17.79
CA GLU A 83 5.12 -22.34 16.59
C GLU A 83 4.33 -22.86 15.38
N SER A 84 3.62 -23.97 15.57
CA SER A 84 2.79 -24.59 14.54
C SER A 84 1.62 -23.71 14.12
N LYS A 85 0.89 -23.16 15.10
CA LYS A 85 -0.35 -22.40 14.87
C LYS A 85 -0.08 -21.05 14.20
N LEU A 86 1.01 -20.37 14.56
CA LEU A 86 1.32 -19.02 14.09
C LEU A 86 2.38 -18.98 12.97
N GLY A 87 3.06 -20.11 12.71
CA GLY A 87 4.16 -20.19 11.74
C GLY A 87 5.37 -19.36 12.20
N VAL A 88 5.67 -19.38 13.50
CA VAL A 88 6.75 -18.60 14.11
C VAL A 88 7.81 -19.55 14.65
N SER A 89 9.10 -19.23 14.47
CA SER A 89 10.19 -20.07 14.95
C SER A 89 10.38 -19.97 16.48
N ALA A 90 10.82 -21.07 17.11
CA ALA A 90 11.08 -21.17 18.55
C ALA A 90 11.93 -20.04 19.13
N ASP A 91 12.88 -19.50 18.39
CA ASP A 91 13.76 -18.41 18.82
C ASP A 91 13.00 -17.08 18.95
N ARG A 92 11.82 -16.93 18.34
CA ARG A 92 10.99 -15.74 18.50
C ARG A 92 10.02 -15.82 19.66
N LEU A 93 9.96 -16.95 20.36
CA LEU A 93 9.05 -17.17 21.47
C LEU A 93 9.79 -17.12 22.80
N VAL A 94 9.63 -16.01 23.53
CA VAL A 94 10.18 -15.84 24.87
C VAL A 94 9.08 -16.06 25.90
N ARG A 95 9.25 -17.04 26.78
CA ARG A 95 8.34 -17.23 27.90
C ARG A 95 8.45 -16.04 28.86
N LYS A 96 7.32 -15.42 29.17
CA LYS A 96 7.23 -14.35 30.17
C LYS A 96 7.02 -14.92 31.57
N ASN A 97 6.00 -15.76 31.73
CA ASN A 97 5.66 -16.46 32.96
C ASN A 97 4.62 -17.55 32.67
N GLY A 98 4.26 -18.33 33.69
CA GLY A 98 3.15 -19.28 33.64
C GLY A 98 2.63 -19.61 35.03
N HIS A 99 1.42 -20.13 35.11
CA HIS A 99 0.77 -20.51 36.37
C HIS A 99 -0.17 -21.70 36.18
N VAL A 100 -0.11 -22.66 37.11
CA VAL A 100 -1.01 -23.81 37.15
C VAL A 100 -2.03 -23.59 38.27
N ASP A 101 -3.30 -23.62 37.91
CA ASP A 101 -4.39 -23.58 38.89
C ASP A 101 -4.53 -24.97 39.55
N ASN A 102 -4.33 -25.03 40.87
CA ASN A 102 -4.36 -26.28 41.63
C ASN A 102 -5.74 -26.97 41.67
N ARG A 103 -6.84 -26.23 41.43
CA ARG A 103 -8.21 -26.77 41.43
C ARG A 103 -8.57 -27.34 40.07
N THR A 104 -8.30 -26.59 39.01
CA THR A 104 -8.69 -26.97 37.64
C THR A 104 -7.62 -27.79 36.91
N ARG A 105 -6.38 -27.75 37.43
CA ARG A 105 -5.15 -28.28 36.83
C ARG A 105 -4.80 -27.67 35.47
N VAL A 106 -5.37 -26.51 35.15
CA VAL A 106 -5.07 -25.78 33.91
C VAL A 106 -3.80 -24.97 34.12
N ALA A 107 -2.82 -25.20 33.25
CA ALA A 107 -1.60 -24.41 33.13
C ALA A 107 -1.82 -23.26 32.14
N ASN A 108 -1.68 -22.03 32.58
CA ASN A 108 -1.71 -20.84 31.72
C ASN A 108 -0.27 -20.37 31.49
N GLU A 109 0.18 -20.40 30.24
CA GLU A 109 1.53 -20.03 29.82
C GLU A 109 1.50 -18.76 28.97
N TYR A 110 2.39 -17.81 29.26
CA TYR A 110 2.44 -16.50 28.60
C TYR A 110 3.76 -16.30 27.88
N PHE A 111 3.69 -15.80 26.66
CA PHE A 111 4.82 -15.59 25.78
C PHE A 111 4.85 -14.17 25.22
N ARG A 112 6.03 -13.73 24.83
CA ARG A 112 6.28 -12.52 24.04
C ARG A 112 7.01 -12.88 22.77
N GLN A 113 6.70 -12.15 21.71
CA GLN A 113 7.45 -12.23 20.46
C GLN A 113 8.78 -11.49 20.63
N GLN A 114 9.85 -11.99 20.02
CA GLN A 114 11.10 -11.26 19.89
C GLN A 114 11.66 -11.28 18.47
N PHE A 115 12.47 -10.27 18.17
CA PHE A 115 13.27 -10.17 16.95
C PHE A 115 14.68 -9.73 17.35
N ASN A 116 15.74 -10.28 16.75
CA ASN A 116 17.12 -9.88 17.04
C ASN A 116 17.47 -9.88 18.56
N GLY A 117 16.88 -10.81 19.33
CA GLY A 117 17.07 -10.90 20.79
C GLY A 117 16.34 -9.83 21.63
N ILE A 118 15.49 -9.00 21.02
CA ILE A 118 14.73 -7.92 21.69
C ILE A 118 13.24 -8.26 21.63
N GLN A 119 12.59 -8.27 22.79
CA GLN A 119 11.16 -8.55 22.92
C GLN A 119 10.31 -7.38 22.39
N VAL A 120 9.14 -7.69 21.85
CA VAL A 120 8.13 -6.71 21.44
C VAL A 120 7.13 -6.50 22.58
N ALA A 121 7.03 -5.28 23.10
CA ALA A 121 6.29 -4.98 24.34
C ALA A 121 4.79 -5.33 24.25
N ASN A 122 4.18 -5.12 23.09
CA ASN A 122 2.76 -5.29 22.80
C ASN A 122 2.43 -6.50 21.91
N ALA A 123 3.39 -7.37 21.58
CA ALA A 123 3.14 -8.62 20.87
C ALA A 123 3.22 -9.80 21.84
N VAL A 124 2.07 -10.23 22.35
CA VAL A 124 1.95 -11.19 23.45
C VAL A 124 1.15 -12.42 23.02
N ALA A 125 1.34 -13.54 23.72
CA ALA A 125 0.49 -14.71 23.58
C ALA A 125 0.21 -15.34 24.94
N ASN A 126 -0.93 -16.02 25.07
CA ASN A 126 -1.32 -16.83 26.21
C ASN A 126 -1.87 -18.17 25.72
N VAL A 127 -1.54 -19.26 26.41
CA VAL A 127 -2.01 -20.60 26.07
C VAL A 127 -2.46 -21.29 27.34
N ALA A 128 -3.67 -21.86 27.34
CA ALA A 128 -4.16 -22.70 28.41
C ALA A 128 -3.97 -24.18 28.03
N VAL A 129 -3.25 -24.93 28.87
CA VAL A 129 -2.91 -26.34 28.67
C VAL A 129 -3.45 -27.16 29.83
N LYS A 130 -4.06 -28.31 29.56
CA LYS A 130 -4.50 -29.27 30.57
C LYS A 130 -4.34 -30.69 30.01
N ASP A 131 -3.79 -31.61 30.80
CA ASP A 131 -3.65 -33.03 30.44
C ASP A 131 -2.99 -33.24 29.04
N ASP A 132 -1.91 -32.50 28.75
CA ASP A 132 -1.19 -32.49 27.45
C ASP A 132 -2.00 -31.94 26.25
N LYS A 133 -3.14 -31.30 26.50
CA LYS A 133 -4.00 -30.71 25.46
C LYS A 133 -4.09 -29.20 25.62
N VAL A 134 -4.13 -28.49 24.49
CA VAL A 134 -4.36 -27.04 24.46
C VAL A 134 -5.86 -26.78 24.49
N LEU A 135 -6.33 -26.09 25.53
CA LEU A 135 -7.74 -25.74 25.72
C LEU A 135 -8.11 -24.42 25.03
N SER A 136 -7.20 -23.45 25.02
CA SER A 136 -7.37 -22.17 24.34
C SER A 136 -6.04 -21.49 24.09
N PHE A 137 -6.01 -20.56 23.13
CA PHE A 137 -4.90 -19.62 23.01
C PHE A 137 -5.39 -18.23 22.60
N GLY A 138 -4.61 -17.22 22.99
CA GLY A 138 -4.68 -15.87 22.46
C GLY A 138 -3.30 -15.44 21.97
N ALA A 139 -3.21 -14.71 20.87
CA ALA A 139 -1.94 -14.16 20.38
C ALA A 139 -2.12 -12.86 19.60
N SER A 140 -1.27 -11.87 19.87
CA SER A 140 -1.14 -10.59 19.12
C SER A 140 0.23 -10.47 18.44
N PHE A 141 0.80 -11.59 17.99
CA PHE A 141 2.10 -11.59 17.33
C PHE A 141 2.04 -10.93 15.97
N ILE A 142 3.07 -10.15 15.67
CA ILE A 142 3.17 -9.35 14.45
C ILE A 142 4.06 -10.03 13.41
N LYS A 143 3.79 -9.74 12.15
CA LYS A 143 4.64 -10.13 11.01
C LYS A 143 5.15 -8.85 10.34
N PRO A 144 6.10 -8.12 10.98
CA PRO A 144 6.54 -6.82 10.50
C PRO A 144 7.29 -6.96 9.18
N ARG A 145 7.03 -6.06 8.22
CA ARG A 145 7.81 -5.95 6.97
C ARG A 145 9.26 -5.54 7.23
N ARG A 146 9.47 -4.72 8.27
CA ARG A 146 10.79 -4.25 8.70
C ARG A 146 10.89 -4.27 10.23
N VAL A 147 12.03 -4.72 10.72
CA VAL A 147 12.38 -4.65 12.16
C VAL A 147 13.41 -3.54 12.33
N ALA A 148 13.24 -2.69 13.35
CA ALA A 148 14.22 -1.65 13.67
C ALA A 148 15.58 -2.25 14.07
N SER A 149 16.65 -1.44 14.01
CA SER A 149 17.97 -1.89 14.48
C SER A 149 17.93 -2.28 15.96
N ALA A 150 18.65 -3.35 16.32
CA ALA A 150 18.84 -3.75 17.70
C ALA A 150 19.71 -2.77 18.51
N THR A 151 20.40 -1.85 17.83
CA THR A 151 21.20 -0.79 18.46
C THR A 151 20.38 0.51 18.50
N PRO A 152 19.99 1.00 19.68
CA PRO A 152 19.20 2.23 19.78
C PRO A 152 20.03 3.46 19.44
N ARG A 153 19.45 4.39 18.67
CA ARG A 153 20.07 5.70 18.35
C ARG A 153 20.18 6.61 19.58
N LEU A 154 19.31 6.41 20.57
CA LEU A 154 19.28 7.17 21.82
C LEU A 154 19.86 6.35 22.97
N ARG A 155 20.81 6.93 23.70
CA ARG A 155 21.31 6.36 24.95
C ARG A 155 20.22 6.40 26.04
N LYS A 156 20.28 5.44 26.96
CA LYS A 156 19.31 5.29 28.07
C LYS A 156 19.09 6.58 28.87
N GLN A 157 20.16 7.29 29.27
CA GLN A 157 20.01 8.53 30.05
C GLN A 157 19.26 9.61 29.26
N ASN A 158 19.54 9.72 27.95
CA ASN A 158 18.90 10.70 27.08
C ASN A 158 17.42 10.37 26.84
N ALA A 159 17.08 9.08 26.73
CA ALA A 159 15.69 8.64 26.62
C ALA A 159 14.88 8.99 27.87
N ILE A 160 15.46 8.77 29.06
CA ILE A 160 14.84 9.14 30.34
C ILE A 160 14.65 10.66 30.41
N ALA A 161 15.70 11.45 30.17
CA ALA A 161 15.61 12.91 30.22
C ALA A 161 14.56 13.46 29.24
N LYS A 162 14.46 12.88 28.05
CA LYS A 162 13.43 13.25 27.06
C LYS A 162 12.02 12.89 27.55
N ALA A 163 11.83 11.71 28.14
CA ALA A 163 10.54 11.31 28.71
C ALA A 163 10.10 12.22 29.87
N GLU A 164 11.01 12.58 30.77
CA GLU A 164 10.73 13.53 31.87
C GLU A 164 10.36 14.92 31.34
N SER A 165 11.10 15.41 30.34
CA SER A 165 10.82 16.70 29.70
C SER A 165 9.43 16.74 29.06
N LEU A 166 9.06 15.68 28.33
CA LEU A 166 7.76 15.56 27.66
C LEU A 166 6.60 15.38 28.64
N THR A 167 6.72 14.46 29.58
CA THR A 167 5.60 14.09 30.49
C THR A 167 5.47 15.00 31.70
N GLY A 168 6.55 15.68 32.10
CA GLY A 168 6.66 16.33 33.41
C GLY A 168 6.82 15.35 34.58
N ALA A 169 6.87 14.05 34.33
CA ALA A 169 7.10 13.04 35.36
C ALA A 169 8.59 12.96 35.71
N LYS A 170 8.90 12.33 36.85
CA LYS A 170 10.27 12.04 37.29
C LYS A 170 10.53 10.55 37.29
N TYR A 171 11.70 10.15 36.80
CA TYR A 171 12.13 8.78 36.77
C TYR A 171 12.30 8.26 38.19
N ASN A 172 11.54 7.23 38.52
CA ASN A 172 11.42 6.67 39.87
C ASN A 172 12.29 5.42 40.08
N THR A 173 13.37 5.27 39.30
CA THR A 173 14.30 4.11 39.32
C THR A 173 13.71 2.78 38.83
N PHE A 174 12.48 2.75 38.33
CA PHE A 174 11.89 1.53 37.76
C PHE A 174 12.77 0.96 36.63
N PRO A 175 12.99 -0.37 36.56
CA PRO A 175 13.87 -0.96 35.56
C PRO A 175 13.54 -0.52 34.13
N VAL A 176 14.56 -0.02 33.41
CA VAL A 176 14.45 0.36 32.00
C VAL A 176 15.16 -0.68 31.15
N GLY A 177 14.39 -1.36 30.30
CA GLY A 177 14.86 -2.28 29.27
C GLY A 177 14.68 -1.71 27.86
N LEU A 178 15.35 -2.35 26.89
CA LEU A 178 15.11 -2.11 25.47
C LEU A 178 14.05 -3.11 24.98
N GLU A 179 12.96 -2.58 24.42
CA GLU A 179 11.91 -3.38 23.79
C GLU A 179 11.58 -2.77 22.43
N TYR A 180 11.17 -3.59 21.49
CA TYR A 180 10.46 -3.11 20.31
C TYR A 180 9.02 -2.78 20.70
N PHE A 181 8.43 -1.82 19.99
CA PHE A 181 7.02 -1.49 20.11
C PHE A 181 6.41 -1.55 18.73
N ALA A 182 5.46 -2.47 18.52
CA ALA A 182 4.66 -2.48 17.31
C ALA A 182 3.85 -1.19 17.29
N LYS A 183 3.76 -0.52 16.14
CA LYS A 183 2.95 0.69 15.98
C LYS A 183 1.80 0.38 15.03
N ASP A 184 0.62 0.91 15.35
CA ASP A 184 -0.34 1.19 14.30
C ASP A 184 0.23 2.36 13.52
N ASN A 185 0.41 2.19 12.24
CA ASN A 185 0.69 3.32 11.38
C ASN A 185 -0.45 3.50 10.38
N ASP A 186 -1.64 2.89 10.58
CA ASP A 186 -2.73 2.90 9.58
C ASP A 186 -2.24 2.44 8.18
N GLY A 187 -1.23 1.56 8.15
CA GLY A 187 -0.58 1.10 6.90
C GLY A 187 0.57 1.97 6.38
N PHE A 188 0.89 3.10 7.00
CA PHE A 188 1.96 4.01 6.57
C PHE A 188 3.36 3.58 7.04
N GLU A 189 4.38 3.96 6.27
CA GLU A 189 5.78 3.86 6.66
C GLU A 189 6.56 5.11 6.26
N VAL A 190 7.62 5.40 7.02
CA VAL A 190 8.56 6.48 6.69
C VAL A 190 9.69 5.88 5.87
N ILE A 191 9.85 6.40 4.66
CA ILE A 191 10.90 5.99 3.73
C ILE A 191 11.95 7.10 3.67
N THR A 192 13.22 6.72 3.74
CA THR A 192 14.35 7.65 3.74
C THR A 192 15.00 7.63 2.38
N ASP A 193 15.21 8.81 1.81
CA ASP A 193 15.84 9.04 0.50
C ASP A 193 15.29 8.11 -0.61
N PRO A 194 13.97 8.12 -0.86
CA PRO A 194 13.33 7.16 -1.77
C PRO A 194 13.61 7.37 -3.26
N HIS A 195 14.21 8.51 -3.63
CA HIS A 195 14.46 8.85 -5.03
C HIS A 195 15.47 7.90 -5.68
N ASP A 196 15.25 7.60 -6.96
CA ASP A 196 16.25 6.95 -7.78
C ASP A 196 17.25 7.99 -8.28
N PRO A 197 18.56 7.86 -7.98
CA PRO A 197 19.55 8.89 -8.32
C PRO A 197 19.85 8.99 -9.83
N ILE A 198 19.41 8.03 -10.65
CA ILE A 198 19.58 8.08 -12.10
C ILE A 198 18.41 8.84 -12.73
N SER A 199 17.20 8.55 -12.28
CA SER A 199 15.96 9.13 -12.81
C SER A 199 15.68 10.52 -12.23
N SER A 200 16.10 10.74 -10.98
CA SER A 200 15.94 11.98 -10.22
C SER A 200 17.29 12.38 -9.56
N PRO A 201 18.31 12.80 -10.34
CA PRO A 201 19.67 13.05 -9.84
C PRO A 201 19.77 14.19 -8.81
N ASN A 202 18.80 15.10 -8.79
CA ASN A 202 18.70 16.19 -7.81
C ASN A 202 17.74 15.87 -6.65
N GLY A 203 17.30 14.61 -6.54
CA GLY A 203 16.17 14.23 -5.70
C GLY A 203 14.84 14.80 -6.18
N TRP A 204 13.79 14.62 -5.39
CA TRP A 204 12.43 15.03 -5.78
C TRP A 204 12.09 16.49 -5.44
N HIS A 205 12.94 17.21 -4.72
CA HIS A 205 12.66 18.55 -4.20
C HIS A 205 13.45 19.64 -4.91
N GLN A 206 13.80 19.42 -6.18
CA GLN A 206 14.52 20.39 -6.99
C GLN A 206 14.11 20.24 -8.45
N TYR A 207 14.02 21.37 -9.18
CA TYR A 207 13.89 21.40 -10.62
C TYR A 207 14.75 22.52 -11.21
N GLY A 208 15.60 22.18 -12.19
CA GLY A 208 16.67 23.06 -12.64
C GLY A 208 17.53 23.52 -11.46
N THR A 209 17.64 24.84 -11.29
CA THR A 209 18.38 25.47 -10.16
C THR A 209 17.49 25.80 -8.95
N THR A 210 16.19 25.49 -9.00
CA THR A 210 15.23 25.82 -7.95
C THR A 210 15.07 24.65 -6.99
N SER A 211 15.48 24.82 -5.74
CA SER A 211 15.18 23.87 -4.64
C SER A 211 13.88 24.25 -3.94
N THR A 212 13.14 23.25 -3.47
CA THR A 212 11.91 23.39 -2.69
C THR A 212 12.05 22.70 -1.34
N THR A 213 11.18 23.06 -0.40
CA THR A 213 11.02 22.39 0.89
C THR A 213 9.56 22.01 1.12
N THR A 214 8.86 21.72 0.01
CA THR A 214 7.41 21.43 -0.04
C THR A 214 7.14 20.24 -0.95
N THR A 215 5.90 19.77 -1.05
CA THR A 215 5.48 18.72 -2.01
C THR A 215 5.50 19.20 -3.47
N SER A 216 6.62 19.75 -3.93
CA SER A 216 6.83 20.32 -5.26
C SER A 216 8.24 19.99 -5.77
N GLY A 217 8.33 19.50 -7.01
CA GLY A 217 9.57 18.97 -7.56
C GLY A 217 9.66 19.05 -9.08
N ASN A 218 10.66 18.36 -9.63
CA ASN A 218 10.82 18.22 -11.08
C ASN A 218 9.73 17.35 -11.69
N ASN A 219 9.40 16.22 -11.05
CA ASN A 219 8.53 15.21 -11.66
C ASN A 219 7.07 15.43 -11.31
N VAL A 220 6.81 15.92 -10.08
CA VAL A 220 5.47 16.06 -9.50
C VAL A 220 5.35 17.33 -8.67
N ILE A 221 4.17 17.92 -8.65
CA ILE A 221 3.70 18.80 -7.57
C ILE A 221 2.38 18.24 -7.03
N SER A 222 2.24 18.12 -5.71
CA SER A 222 0.99 17.73 -5.07
C SER A 222 0.46 18.85 -4.18
N TYR A 223 -0.81 19.21 -4.39
CA TYR A 223 -1.44 20.36 -3.76
C TYR A 223 -2.92 20.10 -3.48
N LYS A 224 -3.57 21.04 -2.77
CA LYS A 224 -5.03 21.08 -2.59
C LYS A 224 -5.57 22.45 -2.98
N SER A 225 -6.65 22.47 -3.74
CA SER A 225 -7.38 23.67 -4.23
C SER A 225 -6.62 24.59 -5.19
N SER A 226 -5.33 24.85 -4.98
CA SER A 226 -4.48 25.58 -5.92
C SER A 226 -3.04 25.08 -5.86
N ILE A 227 -2.26 25.29 -6.92
CA ILE A 227 -0.85 24.86 -7.00
C ILE A 227 0.05 25.44 -5.90
N SER A 228 -0.37 26.50 -5.21
CA SER A 228 0.32 27.04 -4.03
C SER A 228 -0.04 26.32 -2.73
N GLY A 229 -1.13 25.55 -2.72
CA GLY A 229 -1.63 24.77 -1.58
C GLY A 229 -0.87 23.48 -1.34
N VAL A 230 0.46 23.56 -1.22
CA VAL A 230 1.39 22.43 -0.99
C VAL A 230 1.66 22.19 0.50
N SER A 231 2.15 21.00 0.88
CA SER A 231 2.64 20.72 2.24
C SER A 231 4.11 21.09 2.36
N SER A 232 4.51 21.72 3.47
CA SER A 232 5.92 22.01 3.77
C SER A 232 6.60 20.81 4.43
N GLN A 233 7.93 20.84 4.57
CA GLN A 233 8.61 19.88 5.44
C GLN A 233 8.09 19.97 6.89
N SER A 234 7.81 18.83 7.51
CA SER A 234 7.36 18.70 8.90
C SER A 234 8.47 18.97 9.92
N SER A 235 9.73 18.85 9.51
CA SER A 235 10.91 19.25 10.28
C SER A 235 12.08 19.57 9.34
N GLU A 236 13.18 20.13 9.87
CA GLU A 236 14.41 20.39 9.10
C GLU A 236 14.88 19.14 8.32
N THR A 237 15.70 19.37 7.29
CA THR A 237 16.29 18.34 6.40
C THR A 237 15.28 17.52 5.58
N ASN A 238 14.31 18.17 4.91
CA ASN A 238 13.38 17.54 3.95
C ASN A 238 12.63 16.33 4.53
N ASN A 239 12.15 16.47 5.77
CA ASN A 239 11.33 15.47 6.44
C ASN A 239 9.85 15.76 6.22
N TYR A 240 9.07 14.79 5.76
CA TYR A 240 7.64 14.91 5.47
C TYR A 240 6.84 13.82 6.18
N ASN A 241 6.84 13.86 7.51
CA ASN A 241 6.20 12.85 8.36
C ASN A 241 4.95 13.44 9.04
N TYR A 242 3.84 13.39 8.32
CA TYR A 242 2.53 13.79 8.81
C TYR A 242 1.76 12.56 9.30
N VAL A 243 1.46 12.52 10.60
CA VAL A 243 0.81 11.36 11.23
C VAL A 243 -0.66 11.30 10.82
N PHE A 244 -0.98 10.47 9.83
CA PHE A 244 -2.35 10.18 9.44
C PHE A 244 -3.15 9.58 10.61
N ASN A 245 -4.44 9.91 10.65
CA ASN A 245 -5.40 9.34 11.60
C ASN A 245 -6.67 8.92 10.86
N SER A 246 -6.84 7.61 10.70
CA SER A 246 -8.00 7.02 10.02
C SER A 246 -9.35 7.32 10.70
N ALA A 247 -9.35 7.68 11.98
CA ALA A 247 -10.57 7.98 12.73
C ALA A 247 -11.08 9.43 12.54
N THR A 248 -10.34 10.29 11.84
CA THR A 248 -10.73 11.68 11.58
C THR A 248 -11.04 11.92 10.10
N ALA A 249 -11.84 12.95 9.82
CA ALA A 249 -12.16 13.31 8.44
C ALA A 249 -10.89 13.53 7.60
N PRO A 250 -10.86 13.11 6.32
CA PRO A 250 -9.67 13.29 5.48
C PRO A 250 -9.34 14.77 5.27
N THR A 251 -10.32 15.66 5.38
CA THR A 251 -10.18 17.10 5.14
C THR A 251 -9.53 17.90 6.28
N VAL A 252 -9.29 17.29 7.44
CA VAL A 252 -8.63 17.95 8.57
C VAL A 252 -7.11 17.75 8.54
N SER A 253 -6.34 18.68 9.10
CA SER A 253 -4.90 18.48 9.31
C SER A 253 -4.68 17.51 10.49
N PRO A 254 -3.69 16.60 10.41
CA PRO A 254 -2.69 16.44 9.35
C PRO A 254 -3.09 15.49 8.20
N ASN A 255 -4.34 15.01 8.11
CA ASN A 255 -4.76 14.07 7.06
C ASN A 255 -4.61 14.66 5.65
N VAL A 256 -4.95 15.94 5.44
CA VAL A 256 -4.68 16.66 4.17
C VAL A 256 -3.19 16.68 3.83
N ASP A 257 -2.31 16.80 4.82
CA ASP A 257 -0.87 16.81 4.61
C ASP A 257 -0.35 15.42 4.25
N ALA A 258 -0.85 14.39 4.94
CA ALA A 258 -0.54 12.99 4.62
C ALA A 258 -0.97 12.64 3.20
N ALA A 259 -2.15 13.10 2.75
CA ALA A 259 -2.63 12.91 1.38
C ALA A 259 -1.71 13.54 0.33
N ARG A 260 -1.30 14.81 0.51
CA ARG A 260 -0.38 15.50 -0.41
C ARG A 260 0.99 14.83 -0.45
N VAL A 261 1.53 14.43 0.71
CA VAL A 261 2.81 13.74 0.80
C VAL A 261 2.76 12.36 0.15
N ASN A 262 1.69 11.59 0.36
CA ASN A 262 1.54 10.28 -0.25
C ASN A 262 1.42 10.38 -1.78
N ALA A 263 0.56 11.26 -2.29
CA ALA A 263 0.42 11.50 -3.73
C ALA A 263 1.74 11.96 -4.36
N PHE A 264 2.45 12.88 -3.70
CA PHE A 264 3.78 13.31 -4.13
C PHE A 264 4.78 12.14 -4.18
N TYR A 265 4.81 11.30 -3.13
CA TYR A 265 5.67 10.13 -3.06
C TYR A 265 5.35 9.13 -4.18
N VAL A 266 4.09 8.72 -4.34
CA VAL A 266 3.69 7.71 -5.33
C VAL A 266 3.94 8.22 -6.75
N GLY A 267 3.56 9.46 -7.06
CA GLY A 267 3.81 10.03 -8.39
C GLY A 267 5.30 10.09 -8.75
N ASN A 268 6.18 10.45 -7.80
CA ASN A 268 7.62 10.43 -8.04
C ASN A 268 8.18 9.00 -8.16
N MET A 269 7.66 8.04 -7.37
CA MET A 269 8.05 6.64 -7.50
C MET A 269 7.70 6.06 -8.87
N ILE A 270 6.52 6.39 -9.43
CA ILE A 270 6.12 5.96 -10.76
C ILE A 270 6.96 6.64 -11.84
N HIS A 271 7.26 7.93 -11.70
CA HIS A 271 8.22 8.61 -12.57
C HIS A 271 9.56 7.87 -12.59
N ASP A 272 10.19 7.70 -11.44
CA ASP A 272 11.51 7.08 -11.33
C ASP A 272 11.50 5.64 -11.85
N LEU A 273 10.50 4.85 -11.47
CA LEU A 273 10.34 3.49 -11.97
C LEU A 273 10.26 3.48 -13.51
N THR A 274 9.33 4.23 -14.10
CA THR A 274 9.09 4.14 -15.55
C THR A 274 10.19 4.80 -16.37
N TYR A 275 10.90 5.79 -15.82
CA TYR A 275 12.10 6.36 -16.40
C TYR A 275 13.17 5.29 -16.64
N ARG A 276 13.44 4.45 -15.63
CA ARG A 276 14.40 3.32 -15.74
C ARG A 276 14.04 2.35 -16.86
N TYR A 277 12.76 2.22 -17.19
CA TYR A 277 12.26 1.33 -18.25
C TYR A 277 12.02 2.04 -19.59
N GLY A 278 12.43 3.31 -19.70
CA GLY A 278 12.47 4.04 -20.96
C GLY A 278 11.36 5.07 -21.16
N PHE A 279 10.54 5.39 -20.17
CA PHE A 279 9.69 6.58 -20.22
C PHE A 279 10.51 7.81 -19.79
N THR A 280 11.38 8.23 -20.69
CA THR A 280 12.34 9.34 -20.51
C THR A 280 11.86 10.60 -21.23
N GLU A 281 12.66 11.66 -21.17
CA GLU A 281 12.40 12.96 -21.79
C GLU A 281 12.13 12.84 -23.30
N THR A 282 12.96 12.07 -24.01
CA THR A 282 12.78 11.80 -25.46
C THR A 282 11.63 10.85 -25.76
N SER A 283 11.08 10.22 -24.73
CA SER A 283 9.86 9.42 -24.80
C SER A 283 8.68 10.13 -24.11
N TYR A 284 8.75 11.46 -24.01
CA TYR A 284 7.64 12.35 -23.64
C TYR A 284 7.15 12.15 -22.20
N ASN A 285 8.07 11.93 -21.27
CA ASN A 285 7.76 11.88 -19.84
C ASN A 285 7.33 13.25 -19.27
N PHE A 286 7.02 13.29 -17.98
CA PHE A 286 6.52 14.50 -17.32
C PHE A 286 7.60 15.09 -16.42
N GLN A 287 8.24 16.17 -16.86
CA GLN A 287 9.28 16.86 -16.09
C GLN A 287 9.22 18.38 -16.24
N GLN A 288 9.37 19.09 -15.13
CA GLN A 288 9.45 20.55 -15.13
C GLN A 288 10.69 21.03 -15.90
N ASN A 289 11.79 20.31 -15.78
CA ASN A 289 13.06 20.57 -16.44
C ASN A 289 13.68 19.24 -16.91
N ASN A 290 14.00 19.18 -18.21
CA ASN A 290 14.53 17.97 -18.86
C ASN A 290 16.07 17.91 -18.83
N ASN A 291 16.73 18.88 -18.18
CA ASN A 291 18.19 18.99 -18.07
C ASN A 291 18.93 18.94 -19.42
N GLY A 292 18.26 19.36 -20.51
CA GLY A 292 18.81 19.29 -21.86
C GLY A 292 18.84 17.89 -22.49
N LEU A 293 18.13 16.91 -21.92
CA LEU A 293 18.10 15.51 -22.39
C LEU A 293 17.12 15.26 -23.54
N GLY A 294 16.38 16.27 -24.00
CA GLY A 294 15.41 16.19 -25.08
C GLY A 294 13.97 16.37 -24.59
N GLY A 295 12.99 16.09 -25.46
CA GLY A 295 11.56 16.29 -25.17
C GLY A 295 11.17 17.77 -24.98
N ALA A 296 9.88 18.03 -24.82
CA ALA A 296 9.39 19.29 -24.30
C ALA A 296 9.32 19.21 -22.76
N GLN A 297 9.61 20.32 -22.09
CA GLN A 297 9.65 20.42 -20.63
C GLN A 297 8.51 21.31 -20.12
N ASN A 298 8.50 21.60 -18.81
CA ASN A 298 7.45 22.35 -18.11
C ASN A 298 6.15 21.57 -17.98
N ASP A 299 6.25 20.26 -17.85
CA ASP A 299 5.10 19.38 -17.93
C ASP A 299 5.06 18.30 -16.84
N ARG A 300 5.68 18.58 -15.69
CA ARG A 300 5.54 17.73 -14.50
C ARG A 300 4.07 17.39 -14.21
N VAL A 301 3.84 16.27 -13.53
CA VAL A 301 2.49 15.91 -13.11
C VAL A 301 2.02 16.83 -11.98
N GLU A 302 0.84 17.40 -12.15
CA GLU A 302 0.12 18.21 -11.17
C GLU A 302 -0.97 17.38 -10.49
N ILE A 303 -0.78 17.04 -9.22
CA ILE A 303 -1.71 16.20 -8.45
C ILE A 303 -2.52 17.07 -7.48
N SER A 304 -3.79 17.30 -7.79
CA SER A 304 -4.77 17.94 -6.91
C SER A 304 -5.41 16.88 -6.01
N VAL A 305 -5.12 16.92 -4.70
CA VAL A 305 -5.73 16.01 -3.73
C VAL A 305 -7.02 16.59 -3.15
N GLN A 306 -7.99 15.71 -2.89
CA GLN A 306 -9.32 16.08 -2.40
C GLN A 306 -9.98 17.13 -3.29
N ASP A 307 -9.80 16.98 -4.60
CA ASP A 307 -10.27 17.95 -5.57
C ASP A 307 -11.81 18.03 -5.55
N SER A 308 -12.34 19.26 -5.56
CA SER A 308 -13.77 19.52 -5.47
C SER A 308 -14.55 19.25 -6.76
N PHE A 309 -13.85 18.91 -7.87
CA PHE A 309 -14.48 18.57 -9.14
C PHE A 309 -15.34 17.31 -9.04
N GLY A 310 -15.01 16.38 -8.15
CA GLY A 310 -15.70 15.10 -8.06
C GLY A 310 -15.64 14.40 -6.71
N SER A 311 -16.22 13.20 -6.68
CA SER A 311 -16.17 12.25 -5.57
C SER A 311 -16.28 10.83 -6.13
N ASN A 312 -15.86 9.82 -5.36
CA ASN A 312 -15.98 8.41 -5.74
C ASN A 312 -15.32 8.05 -7.08
N ASN A 313 -14.25 8.77 -7.43
CA ASN A 313 -13.51 8.58 -8.67
C ASN A 313 -12.10 9.22 -8.57
N ALA A 314 -11.35 9.18 -9.65
CA ALA A 314 -10.19 10.04 -9.93
C ALA A 314 -10.13 10.31 -11.45
N VAL A 315 -9.29 11.25 -11.88
CA VAL A 315 -9.11 11.59 -13.30
C VAL A 315 -7.67 11.97 -13.58
N PHE A 316 -7.12 11.53 -14.72
CA PHE A 316 -5.88 12.07 -15.27
C PHE A 316 -6.10 12.70 -16.66
N GLY A 317 -5.95 14.02 -16.73
CA GLY A 317 -5.87 14.75 -18.00
C GLY A 317 -4.46 14.66 -18.58
N THR A 318 -4.32 14.07 -19.76
CA THR A 318 -3.03 13.99 -20.48
C THR A 318 -3.03 14.92 -21.69
N PRO A 319 -2.44 16.12 -21.60
CA PRO A 319 -2.16 16.92 -22.77
C PRO A 319 -0.89 16.43 -23.51
N PRO A 320 -0.63 16.95 -24.72
CA PRO A 320 0.62 16.67 -25.45
C PRO A 320 1.88 17.01 -24.62
N ASP A 321 3.02 16.49 -25.06
CA ASP A 321 4.34 16.78 -24.50
C ASP A 321 4.60 18.28 -24.31
N GLY A 322 5.16 18.67 -23.16
CA GLY A 322 5.39 20.08 -22.80
C GLY A 322 4.19 20.79 -22.14
N GLN A 323 3.12 20.07 -21.84
CA GLN A 323 2.01 20.56 -21.00
C GLN A 323 1.79 19.64 -19.79
N PRO A 324 1.59 20.19 -18.58
CA PRO A 324 1.44 19.40 -17.36
C PRO A 324 0.32 18.36 -17.42
N GLY A 325 0.63 17.12 -17.04
CA GLY A 325 -0.40 16.12 -16.75
C GLY A 325 -1.18 16.50 -15.50
N GLN A 326 -2.51 16.41 -15.53
CA GLN A 326 -3.38 16.85 -14.43
C GLN A 326 -4.07 15.66 -13.77
N MET A 327 -3.64 15.30 -12.56
CA MET A 327 -4.24 14.23 -11.77
C MET A 327 -5.16 14.81 -10.70
N LEU A 328 -6.46 14.51 -10.78
CA LEU A 328 -7.47 14.95 -9.84
C LEU A 328 -7.87 13.77 -8.96
N MET A 329 -7.48 13.79 -7.69
CA MET A 329 -7.80 12.75 -6.72
C MET A 329 -8.99 13.18 -5.88
N PHE A 330 -10.04 12.37 -5.81
CA PHE A 330 -11.26 12.72 -5.07
C PHE A 330 -11.40 11.98 -3.73
N LEU A 331 -12.31 12.50 -2.91
CA LEU A 331 -12.80 11.80 -1.71
C LEU A 331 -13.87 10.77 -2.07
N TRP A 332 -13.95 9.71 -1.28
CA TRP A 332 -14.87 8.58 -1.46
C TRP A 332 -15.82 8.44 -0.28
N THR A 333 -17.10 8.21 -0.56
CA THR A 333 -18.20 8.22 0.42
C THR A 333 -18.64 6.82 0.86
N TYR A 334 -17.85 5.77 0.59
CA TYR A 334 -18.18 4.39 0.93
C TYR A 334 -17.70 3.94 2.31
N THR A 335 -16.92 4.78 2.98
CA THR A 335 -16.41 4.59 4.35
C THR A 335 -16.82 5.75 5.24
N SER A 336 -16.74 5.56 6.56
CA SER A 336 -16.97 6.61 7.56
C SER A 336 -15.86 6.59 8.61
N PRO A 337 -14.99 7.62 8.70
CA PRO A 337 -14.92 8.80 7.81
C PRO A 337 -14.67 8.46 6.33
N GLN A 338 -14.94 9.43 5.43
CA GLN A 338 -14.70 9.28 3.98
C GLN A 338 -13.27 8.83 3.68
N GLY A 339 -13.10 7.97 2.68
CA GLY A 339 -11.79 7.56 2.17
C GLY A 339 -11.17 8.67 1.32
N ASP A 340 -9.84 8.83 1.40
CA ASP A 340 -9.10 9.75 0.53
C ASP A 340 -8.44 8.96 -0.60
N GLY A 341 -8.85 9.21 -1.85
CA GLY A 341 -8.28 8.53 -3.02
C GLY A 341 -6.78 8.75 -3.16
N ALA A 342 -6.24 9.87 -2.66
CA ALA A 342 -4.79 10.13 -2.67
C ALA A 342 -3.99 9.22 -1.72
N LEU A 343 -4.66 8.45 -0.84
CA LEU A 343 -4.06 7.46 0.04
C LEU A 343 -4.21 6.02 -0.47
N GLU A 344 -4.93 5.83 -1.59
CA GLU A 344 -5.00 4.55 -2.29
C GLU A 344 -3.96 4.54 -3.43
N ASN A 345 -2.79 3.95 -3.15
CA ASN A 345 -1.65 3.98 -4.07
C ASN A 345 -1.95 3.35 -5.45
N ASP A 346 -2.83 2.35 -5.50
CA ASP A 346 -3.19 1.69 -6.75
C ASP A 346 -4.03 2.59 -7.67
N ILE A 347 -4.89 3.46 -7.13
CA ILE A 347 -5.60 4.50 -7.89
C ILE A 347 -4.63 5.59 -8.36
N VAL A 348 -3.73 6.10 -7.50
CA VAL A 348 -2.73 7.11 -7.92
C VAL A 348 -1.85 6.57 -9.06
N THR A 349 -1.48 5.29 -8.98
CA THR A 349 -0.70 4.59 -10.01
C THR A 349 -1.52 4.40 -11.29
N HIS A 350 -2.80 4.01 -11.16
CA HIS A 350 -3.73 3.90 -12.29
C HIS A 350 -3.82 5.22 -13.05
N GLU A 351 -4.07 6.34 -12.36
CA GLU A 351 -4.15 7.66 -12.98
C GLU A 351 -2.84 8.03 -13.70
N TYR A 352 -1.69 7.76 -13.10
CA TYR A 352 -0.39 7.99 -13.77
C TYR A 352 -0.24 7.12 -15.02
N GLY A 353 -0.78 5.89 -15.00
CA GLY A 353 -0.85 4.99 -16.15
C GLY A 353 -1.57 5.58 -17.36
N HIS A 354 -2.59 6.41 -17.16
CA HIS A 354 -3.22 7.17 -18.26
C HIS A 354 -2.24 8.16 -18.89
N GLY A 355 -1.45 8.86 -18.08
CA GLY A 355 -0.40 9.74 -18.55
C GLY A 355 0.63 9.02 -19.41
N ILE A 356 1.16 7.90 -18.91
CA ILE A 356 2.15 7.07 -19.63
C ILE A 356 1.57 6.56 -20.95
N SER A 357 0.39 5.94 -20.91
CA SER A 357 -0.21 5.32 -22.08
C SER A 357 -0.57 6.32 -23.18
N ASN A 358 -1.09 7.49 -22.84
CA ASN A 358 -1.39 8.54 -23.80
C ASN A 358 -0.12 9.22 -24.35
N ARG A 359 0.92 9.44 -23.53
CA ARG A 359 2.19 10.01 -24.01
C ARG A 359 2.96 9.04 -24.91
N LEU A 360 3.02 7.75 -24.58
CA LEU A 360 3.73 6.76 -25.39
C LEU A 360 2.99 6.44 -26.70
N THR A 361 1.66 6.24 -26.63
CA THR A 361 0.87 5.87 -27.81
C THR A 361 0.76 7.03 -28.78
N GLY A 362 1.28 6.87 -29.99
CA GLY A 362 1.26 7.93 -31.01
C GLY A 362 2.33 9.01 -30.81
N GLY A 363 3.26 8.84 -29.86
CA GLY A 363 4.49 9.63 -29.77
C GLY A 363 4.30 11.06 -29.26
N GLY A 364 3.80 11.22 -28.03
CA GLY A 364 3.77 12.49 -27.32
C GLY A 364 2.58 13.39 -27.65
N THR A 365 1.72 12.99 -28.59
CA THR A 365 0.56 13.80 -28.99
C THR A 365 -0.60 13.73 -28.00
N ALA A 366 -0.69 12.65 -27.21
CA ALA A 366 -1.81 12.36 -26.30
C ALA A 366 -3.20 12.33 -26.97
N THR A 367 -3.28 12.08 -28.27
CA THR A 367 -4.53 12.03 -29.06
C THR A 367 -4.82 10.65 -29.65
N CYS A 368 -4.22 9.60 -29.11
CA CYS A 368 -4.18 8.29 -29.75
C CYS A 368 -4.81 7.14 -28.96
N LEU A 369 -5.53 7.44 -27.88
CA LEU A 369 -6.44 6.52 -27.19
C LEU A 369 -7.83 7.17 -27.09
N GLN A 370 -8.49 7.37 -28.23
CA GLN A 370 -9.71 8.18 -28.37
C GLN A 370 -10.94 7.39 -28.83
N THR A 371 -10.76 6.26 -29.52
CA THR A 371 -11.87 5.35 -29.80
C THR A 371 -12.24 4.58 -28.54
N THR A 372 -13.49 4.15 -28.41
CA THR A 372 -13.98 3.42 -27.21
C THR A 372 -13.12 2.20 -26.88
N GLU A 373 -12.69 1.43 -27.89
CA GLU A 373 -11.83 0.26 -27.66
C GLU A 373 -10.43 0.67 -27.20
N SER A 374 -9.83 1.70 -27.81
CA SER A 374 -8.51 2.20 -27.42
C SER A 374 -8.51 2.87 -26.04
N GLN A 375 -9.60 3.56 -25.66
CA GLN A 375 -9.79 4.11 -24.32
C GLN A 375 -9.87 2.98 -23.28
N GLY A 376 -10.59 1.89 -23.59
CA GLY A 376 -10.57 0.70 -22.75
C GLY A 376 -9.20 0.06 -22.63
N LEU A 377 -8.40 0.07 -23.69
CA LEU A 377 -6.97 -0.30 -23.64
C LEU A 377 -6.19 0.60 -22.66
N GLY A 378 -6.46 1.91 -22.67
CA GLY A 378 -5.92 2.86 -21.69
C GLY A 378 -6.27 2.52 -20.24
N GLU A 379 -7.54 2.22 -19.96
CA GLU A 379 -7.98 1.73 -18.64
C GLU A 379 -7.25 0.45 -18.22
N GLY A 380 -7.08 -0.49 -19.15
CA GLY A 380 -6.36 -1.74 -18.88
C GLY A 380 -4.86 -1.55 -18.64
N TRP A 381 -4.23 -0.58 -19.32
CA TRP A 381 -2.84 -0.15 -19.08
C TRP A 381 -2.64 0.44 -17.71
N SER A 382 -3.59 1.25 -17.26
CA SER A 382 -3.57 1.84 -15.94
C SER A 382 -3.72 0.77 -14.85
N ASP A 383 -4.66 -0.16 -14.99
CA ASP A 383 -4.84 -1.27 -14.05
C ASP A 383 -3.64 -2.25 -14.03
N ALA A 384 -3.04 -2.55 -15.20
CA ALA A 384 -1.88 -3.42 -15.28
C ALA A 384 -0.65 -2.83 -14.57
N LEU A 385 -0.45 -1.51 -14.64
CA LEU A 385 0.62 -0.83 -13.90
C LEU A 385 0.37 -0.87 -12.38
N ALA A 386 -0.88 -0.64 -11.96
CA ALA A 386 -1.28 -0.74 -10.56
C ALA A 386 -1.03 -2.17 -10.01
N ASP A 387 -1.41 -3.21 -10.77
CA ASP A 387 -1.13 -4.60 -10.41
C ASP A 387 0.37 -4.89 -10.27
N TRP A 388 1.16 -4.46 -11.26
CA TRP A 388 2.60 -4.66 -11.27
C TRP A 388 3.29 -4.04 -10.05
N THR A 389 2.90 -2.81 -9.71
CA THR A 389 3.49 -2.08 -8.58
C THR A 389 3.12 -2.71 -7.23
N GLU A 390 1.91 -3.23 -7.08
CA GLU A 390 1.44 -3.88 -5.85
C GLU A 390 1.95 -5.32 -5.64
N GLN A 391 2.49 -5.96 -6.67
CA GLN A 391 3.05 -7.32 -6.54
C GLN A 391 4.33 -7.33 -5.70
N LYS A 392 4.39 -8.18 -4.66
CA LYS A 392 5.46 -8.17 -3.65
C LYS A 392 6.31 -9.45 -3.61
N SER A 393 5.91 -10.50 -4.32
CA SER A 393 6.63 -11.78 -4.36
C SER A 393 6.40 -12.51 -5.70
N ALA A 394 7.02 -13.67 -5.87
CA ALA A 394 6.79 -14.55 -7.02
C ALA A 394 5.40 -15.23 -7.01
N THR A 395 4.66 -15.18 -5.91
CA THR A 395 3.39 -15.90 -5.76
C THR A 395 2.29 -15.16 -6.50
N GLU A 396 1.68 -15.80 -7.50
CA GLU A 396 0.46 -15.29 -8.13
C GLU A 396 -0.64 -15.12 -7.08
N ARG A 397 -1.41 -14.04 -7.22
CA ARG A 397 -2.55 -13.75 -6.37
C ARG A 397 -3.60 -12.98 -7.16
N PRO A 398 -4.89 -13.16 -6.84
CA PRO A 398 -5.90 -12.23 -7.30
C PRO A 398 -5.55 -10.79 -6.91
N PHE A 399 -5.54 -9.88 -7.87
CA PHE A 399 -5.36 -8.45 -7.65
C PHE A 399 -6.72 -7.73 -7.65
N THR A 400 -6.90 -6.86 -6.68
CA THR A 400 -8.08 -6.01 -6.50
C THR A 400 -7.64 -4.56 -6.46
N LEU A 401 -8.46 -3.67 -7.00
CA LEU A 401 -8.16 -2.25 -7.14
C LEU A 401 -9.08 -1.41 -6.23
N GLY A 402 -8.56 -0.35 -5.61
CA GLY A 402 -9.35 0.65 -4.89
C GLY A 402 -9.98 0.14 -3.58
N SER A 403 -9.35 -0.85 -2.95
CA SER A 403 -9.98 -1.60 -1.85
C SER A 403 -10.05 -0.82 -0.54
N TYR A 404 -9.12 0.12 -0.31
CA TYR A 404 -9.16 0.99 0.86
C TYR A 404 -10.31 2.00 0.80
N VAL A 405 -10.58 2.63 -0.35
CA VAL A 405 -11.67 3.63 -0.50
C VAL A 405 -13.05 3.03 -0.78
N TYR A 406 -13.11 1.84 -1.37
CA TYR A 406 -14.37 1.20 -1.76
C TYR A 406 -14.76 0.00 -0.90
N THR A 407 -13.89 -0.46 0.02
CA THR A 407 -14.05 -1.64 0.91
C THR A 407 -14.18 -2.99 0.21
N LYS A 408 -14.10 -3.00 -1.12
CA LYS A 408 -14.12 -4.15 -2.01
C LYS A 408 -13.42 -3.77 -3.32
N ASN A 409 -13.29 -4.73 -4.23
CA ASN A 409 -12.78 -4.46 -5.57
C ASN A 409 -13.71 -3.49 -6.34
N ILE A 410 -13.16 -2.43 -6.94
CA ILE A 410 -13.94 -1.51 -7.78
C ILE A 410 -14.27 -2.11 -9.15
N ARG A 411 -13.48 -3.08 -9.61
CA ARG A 411 -13.72 -3.81 -10.86
C ARG A 411 -14.69 -4.98 -10.63
N THR A 412 -15.25 -5.54 -11.71
CA THR A 412 -16.28 -6.58 -11.63
C THR A 412 -15.75 -7.86 -11.00
N TYR A 413 -14.51 -8.22 -11.35
CA TYR A 413 -13.80 -9.38 -10.81
C TYR A 413 -12.38 -8.96 -10.40
N PRO A 414 -11.78 -9.61 -9.40
CA PRO A 414 -10.35 -9.53 -9.20
C PRO A 414 -9.61 -9.99 -10.48
N TYR A 415 -8.47 -9.39 -10.79
CA TYR A 415 -7.60 -9.91 -11.83
C TYR A 415 -6.93 -11.18 -11.33
N SER A 416 -7.17 -12.31 -11.98
CA SER A 416 -6.65 -13.61 -11.54
C SER A 416 -6.48 -14.54 -12.73
N THR A 417 -5.43 -15.36 -12.68
CA THR A 417 -5.19 -16.43 -13.66
C THR A 417 -6.21 -17.58 -13.56
N ASN A 418 -7.02 -17.62 -12.49
CA ASN A 418 -8.10 -18.58 -12.31
C ASN A 418 -9.36 -18.13 -13.05
N THR A 419 -9.76 -18.89 -14.09
CA THR A 419 -10.91 -18.58 -14.95
C THR A 419 -12.26 -18.69 -14.24
N THR A 420 -12.32 -19.34 -13.08
CA THR A 420 -13.53 -19.37 -12.24
C THR A 420 -13.67 -18.09 -11.42
N VAL A 421 -12.55 -17.49 -11.00
CA VAL A 421 -12.54 -16.22 -10.25
C VAL A 421 -12.82 -15.04 -11.18
N ASN A 422 -12.21 -15.04 -12.36
CA ASN A 422 -12.47 -14.05 -13.40
C ASN A 422 -12.73 -14.77 -14.73
N PRO A 423 -13.99 -14.84 -15.21
CA PRO A 423 -14.34 -15.59 -16.40
C PRO A 423 -14.21 -14.80 -17.71
N ARG A 424 -13.79 -13.54 -17.67
CA ARG A 424 -13.77 -12.68 -18.86
C ARG A 424 -12.79 -13.17 -19.92
N THR A 425 -13.16 -12.94 -21.18
CA THR A 425 -12.38 -13.25 -22.40
C THR A 425 -12.53 -12.12 -23.42
N TYR A 426 -11.82 -12.23 -24.55
CA TYR A 426 -11.93 -11.30 -25.66
C TYR A 426 -13.36 -11.21 -26.20
N ALA A 427 -14.11 -12.31 -26.23
CA ALA A 427 -15.50 -12.32 -26.67
C ALA A 427 -16.45 -11.54 -25.76
N THR A 428 -16.10 -11.37 -24.48
CA THR A 428 -16.84 -10.51 -23.55
C THR A 428 -16.96 -9.07 -24.07
N LEU A 429 -16.01 -8.60 -24.88
CA LEU A 429 -16.04 -7.25 -25.43
C LEU A 429 -17.25 -6.93 -26.32
N ASN A 430 -17.97 -7.93 -26.84
CA ASN A 430 -19.20 -7.70 -27.61
C ASN A 430 -20.34 -7.12 -26.75
N ASP A 431 -20.31 -7.39 -25.45
CA ASP A 431 -21.37 -6.99 -24.51
C ASP A 431 -21.00 -5.73 -23.72
N LEU A 432 -19.83 -5.13 -23.98
CA LEU A 432 -19.28 -4.03 -23.20
C LEU A 432 -19.22 -2.73 -23.99
N THR A 433 -19.77 -1.67 -23.42
CA THR A 433 -19.78 -0.32 -24.00
C THR A 433 -19.02 0.71 -23.16
N ALA A 434 -18.81 0.44 -21.87
CA ALA A 434 -18.06 1.30 -20.97
C ALA A 434 -16.55 1.03 -21.05
N THR A 435 -15.74 2.09 -21.13
CA THR A 435 -14.27 2.01 -21.24
C THR A 435 -13.66 1.23 -20.09
N HIS A 436 -14.06 1.49 -18.84
CA HIS A 436 -13.59 0.75 -17.68
C HIS A 436 -13.85 -0.76 -17.82
N SER A 437 -15.05 -1.15 -18.22
CA SER A 437 -15.39 -2.57 -18.42
C SER A 437 -14.58 -3.20 -19.54
N ILE A 438 -14.34 -2.48 -20.64
CA ILE A 438 -13.47 -2.95 -21.71
C ILE A 438 -12.04 -3.14 -21.19
N GLY A 439 -11.54 -2.19 -20.38
CA GLY A 439 -10.20 -2.25 -19.79
C GLY A 439 -9.98 -3.41 -18.85
N GLU A 440 -11.00 -3.84 -18.11
CA GLU A 440 -10.93 -5.05 -17.28
C GLU A 440 -10.56 -6.30 -18.10
N VAL A 441 -10.96 -6.41 -19.37
CA VAL A 441 -10.56 -7.55 -20.22
C VAL A 441 -9.08 -7.47 -20.55
N TRP A 442 -8.57 -6.27 -20.82
CA TRP A 442 -7.17 -6.05 -21.18
C TRP A 442 -6.24 -6.21 -19.99
N ALA A 443 -6.57 -5.64 -18.84
CA ALA A 443 -5.83 -5.81 -17.59
C ALA A 443 -5.78 -7.28 -17.16
N LEU A 444 -6.87 -8.04 -17.33
CA LEU A 444 -6.88 -9.47 -17.07
C LEU A 444 -5.91 -10.24 -17.97
N ILE A 445 -5.87 -9.94 -19.27
CA ILE A 445 -4.90 -10.53 -20.19
C ILE A 445 -3.47 -10.19 -19.74
N TRP A 446 -3.25 -8.97 -19.25
CA TRP A 446 -1.94 -8.57 -18.74
C TRP A 446 -1.54 -9.23 -17.44
N HIS A 447 -2.50 -9.49 -16.55
CA HIS A 447 -2.27 -10.30 -15.37
C HIS A 447 -1.82 -11.72 -15.75
N GLU A 448 -2.39 -12.33 -16.79
CA GLU A 448 -1.95 -13.64 -17.32
C GLU A 448 -0.51 -13.59 -17.85
N ILE A 449 -0.19 -12.55 -18.65
CA ILE A 449 1.17 -12.34 -19.17
C ILE A 449 2.15 -12.15 -18.02
N TYR A 450 1.79 -11.33 -17.05
CA TYR A 450 2.65 -10.99 -15.92
C TYR A 450 2.95 -12.22 -15.06
N ALA A 451 1.91 -13.00 -14.71
CA ALA A 451 2.05 -14.24 -13.96
C ALA A 451 2.92 -15.26 -14.71
N ALA A 452 2.69 -15.45 -16.02
CA ALA A 452 3.47 -16.38 -16.84
C ALA A 452 4.95 -15.97 -16.94
N LEU A 453 5.23 -14.67 -17.09
CA LEU A 453 6.61 -14.16 -17.11
C LEU A 453 7.31 -14.36 -15.76
N ILE A 454 6.62 -14.11 -14.63
CA ILE A 454 7.17 -14.42 -13.30
C ILE A 454 7.43 -15.92 -13.13
N GLU A 455 6.52 -16.78 -13.59
CA GLU A 455 6.70 -18.22 -13.51
C GLU A 455 7.93 -18.68 -14.29
N LYS A 456 8.13 -18.15 -15.50
CA LYS A 456 9.26 -18.52 -16.37
C LYS A 456 10.60 -17.95 -15.89
N HIS A 457 10.62 -16.69 -15.49
CA HIS A 457 11.87 -15.92 -15.27
C HIS A 457 12.14 -15.57 -13.81
N GLY A 458 11.25 -15.94 -12.89
CA GLY A 458 11.31 -15.57 -11.48
C GLY A 458 10.85 -14.14 -11.21
N PHE A 459 10.90 -13.74 -9.95
CA PHE A 459 10.54 -12.40 -9.47
C PHE A 459 11.73 -11.74 -8.79
N THR A 460 11.97 -10.47 -9.06
CA THR A 460 12.95 -9.64 -8.34
C THR A 460 12.27 -8.59 -7.47
N THR A 461 12.80 -8.38 -6.27
CA THR A 461 12.43 -7.25 -5.41
C THR A 461 13.12 -5.94 -5.83
N GLU A 462 14.16 -6.02 -6.67
CA GLU A 462 14.89 -4.85 -7.22
C GLU A 462 14.13 -4.23 -8.41
N LYS A 463 12.92 -3.72 -8.15
CA LYS A 463 12.00 -3.24 -9.18
C LYS A 463 12.57 -2.12 -10.07
N ASN A 464 13.46 -1.28 -9.57
CA ASN A 464 14.08 -0.15 -10.29
C ASN A 464 15.33 -0.54 -11.10
N ASN A 465 15.69 -1.83 -11.14
CA ASN A 465 16.81 -2.34 -11.93
C ASN A 465 16.30 -2.92 -13.26
N PRO A 466 16.35 -2.15 -14.37
CA PRO A 466 15.82 -2.58 -15.66
C PRO A 466 16.73 -3.58 -16.36
N ASP A 467 17.96 -3.79 -15.89
CA ASP A 467 18.94 -4.66 -16.54
C ASP A 467 18.78 -6.13 -16.15
N LEU A 468 17.90 -6.42 -15.19
CA LEU A 468 17.58 -7.78 -14.76
C LEU A 468 16.69 -8.50 -15.79
N THR A 469 16.79 -9.81 -15.81
CA THR A 469 15.97 -10.66 -16.69
C THR A 469 14.79 -11.31 -15.96
N ALA A 470 14.47 -10.87 -14.74
CA ALA A 470 13.36 -11.39 -13.96
C ALA A 470 12.01 -11.09 -14.65
N GLY A 471 11.00 -11.91 -14.39
CA GLY A 471 9.71 -11.84 -15.09
C GLY A 471 9.00 -10.51 -14.92
N ASN A 472 9.08 -9.89 -13.74
CA ASN A 472 8.54 -8.55 -13.53
C ASN A 472 9.33 -7.46 -14.26
N THR A 473 10.65 -7.58 -14.39
CA THR A 473 11.46 -6.67 -15.22
C THR A 473 11.10 -6.84 -16.70
N VAL A 474 10.99 -8.07 -17.19
CA VAL A 474 10.58 -8.37 -18.57
C VAL A 474 9.19 -7.80 -18.86
N ALA A 475 8.22 -8.00 -17.97
CA ALA A 475 6.86 -7.52 -18.14
C ALA A 475 6.79 -5.99 -18.27
N LEU A 476 7.53 -5.25 -17.44
CA LEU A 476 7.50 -3.78 -17.48
C LEU A 476 8.21 -3.21 -18.72
N HIS A 477 9.27 -3.85 -19.21
CA HIS A 477 9.85 -3.51 -20.51
C HIS A 477 8.85 -3.69 -21.65
N LEU A 478 8.16 -4.84 -21.69
CA LEU A 478 7.15 -5.10 -22.72
C LEU A 478 5.93 -4.15 -22.62
N TYR A 479 5.57 -3.74 -21.40
CA TYR A 479 4.53 -2.74 -21.16
C TYR A 479 4.89 -1.39 -21.81
N ILE A 480 6.08 -0.87 -21.54
CA ILE A 480 6.55 0.42 -22.10
C ILE A 480 6.77 0.30 -23.62
N ASP A 481 7.50 -0.70 -24.07
CA ASP A 481 7.87 -0.86 -25.48
C ASP A 481 6.65 -1.17 -26.36
N GLY A 482 5.70 -1.97 -25.86
CA GLY A 482 4.46 -2.26 -26.58
C GLY A 482 3.66 -0.99 -26.88
N MET A 483 3.57 -0.07 -25.91
CA MET A 483 2.88 1.21 -26.11
C MET A 483 3.62 2.15 -27.06
N LYS A 484 4.96 2.10 -27.12
CA LYS A 484 5.75 2.84 -28.11
C LYS A 484 5.55 2.34 -29.54
N LEU A 485 5.23 1.05 -29.70
CA LEU A 485 5.10 0.39 -31.01
C LEU A 485 3.66 0.36 -31.54
N GLN A 486 2.65 0.39 -30.67
CA GLN A 486 1.27 0.27 -31.11
C GLN A 486 0.81 1.51 -31.92
N PRO A 487 -0.06 1.32 -32.93
CA PRO A 487 -0.54 2.44 -33.74
C PRO A 487 -1.46 3.37 -32.94
N CYS A 488 -1.75 4.54 -33.50
CA CYS A 488 -2.77 5.45 -32.98
C CYS A 488 -4.15 4.78 -33.01
N ASN A 489 -4.92 4.91 -31.93
CA ASN A 489 -6.21 4.25 -31.69
C ASN A 489 -6.16 2.74 -31.95
N PRO A 490 -5.29 1.99 -31.23
CA PRO A 490 -5.12 0.58 -31.47
C PRO A 490 -6.37 -0.23 -31.06
N THR A 491 -6.62 -1.31 -31.79
CA THR A 491 -7.50 -2.40 -31.35
C THR A 491 -6.75 -3.31 -30.37
N PHE A 492 -7.47 -4.19 -29.67
CA PHE A 492 -6.84 -5.24 -28.83
C PHE A 492 -5.83 -6.08 -29.62
N ILE A 493 -6.15 -6.40 -30.88
CA ILE A 493 -5.28 -7.17 -31.77
C ILE A 493 -4.01 -6.38 -32.10
N ALA A 494 -4.13 -5.08 -32.41
CA ALA A 494 -2.99 -4.24 -32.70
C ALA A 494 -2.07 -4.08 -31.48
N ALA A 495 -2.64 -3.82 -30.30
CA ALA A 495 -1.88 -3.72 -29.06
C ALA A 495 -1.19 -5.04 -28.69
N ARG A 496 -1.87 -6.19 -28.83
CA ARG A 496 -1.25 -7.52 -28.67
C ARG A 496 -0.04 -7.69 -29.58
N ASN A 497 -0.20 -7.40 -30.86
CA ASN A 497 0.86 -7.58 -31.84
C ASN A 497 2.06 -6.66 -31.54
N ALA A 498 1.81 -5.43 -31.05
CA ALA A 498 2.86 -4.51 -30.62
C ALA A 498 3.69 -5.05 -29.44
N VAL A 499 3.04 -5.71 -28.47
CA VAL A 499 3.71 -6.33 -27.31
C VAL A 499 4.56 -7.53 -27.73
N ILE A 500 4.06 -8.36 -28.65
CA ILE A 500 4.84 -9.47 -29.22
C ILE A 500 6.02 -8.93 -30.04
N GLN A 501 5.83 -7.83 -30.77
CA GLN A 501 6.92 -7.17 -31.49
C GLN A 501 7.94 -6.54 -30.54
N ALA A 502 7.51 -6.01 -29.40
CA ALA A 502 8.42 -5.54 -28.36
C ALA A 502 9.33 -6.66 -27.84
N ASP A 503 8.78 -7.86 -27.62
CA ASP A 503 9.57 -9.03 -27.24
C ASP A 503 10.55 -9.46 -28.34
N ALA A 504 10.12 -9.40 -29.60
CA ALA A 504 11.00 -9.65 -30.74
C ALA A 504 12.17 -8.65 -30.79
N ASN A 505 11.91 -7.37 -30.56
CA ASN A 505 12.91 -6.31 -30.63
C ASN A 505 13.90 -6.38 -29.47
N ARG A 506 13.42 -6.58 -28.23
CA ARG A 506 14.25 -6.50 -27.03
C ARG A 506 14.89 -7.84 -26.67
N TYR A 507 14.15 -8.93 -26.80
CA TYR A 507 14.54 -10.25 -26.30
C TYR A 507 14.70 -11.28 -27.42
N GLY A 508 14.74 -10.84 -28.68
CA GLY A 508 14.85 -11.74 -29.84
C GLY A 508 13.67 -12.72 -29.97
N GLY A 509 12.52 -12.40 -29.37
CA GLY A 509 11.32 -13.24 -29.41
C GLY A 509 11.36 -14.41 -28.42
N ALA A 510 12.25 -14.38 -27.42
CA ALA A 510 12.42 -15.47 -26.45
C ALA A 510 11.15 -15.80 -25.64
N ASN A 511 10.16 -14.90 -25.60
CA ASN A 511 8.90 -15.09 -24.89
C ASN A 511 7.68 -15.21 -25.80
N LYS A 512 7.87 -15.20 -27.12
CA LYS A 512 6.79 -15.22 -28.12
C LYS A 512 5.68 -16.24 -27.83
N CYS A 513 6.04 -17.51 -27.62
CA CYS A 513 5.03 -18.55 -27.38
C CYS A 513 4.34 -18.41 -26.02
N LEU A 514 5.07 -17.99 -24.99
CA LEU A 514 4.49 -17.69 -23.67
C LEU A 514 3.45 -16.56 -23.77
N LEU A 515 3.79 -15.48 -24.48
CA LEU A 515 2.87 -14.37 -24.70
C LEU A 515 1.63 -14.83 -25.46
N TRP A 516 1.79 -15.58 -26.56
CA TRP A 516 0.68 -16.14 -27.31
C TRP A 516 -0.21 -17.05 -26.46
N THR A 517 0.36 -17.89 -25.60
CA THR A 517 -0.39 -18.74 -24.67
C THR A 517 -1.24 -17.91 -23.70
N ALA A 518 -0.67 -16.84 -23.12
CA ALA A 518 -1.41 -15.95 -22.22
C ALA A 518 -2.57 -15.24 -22.93
N TYR A 519 -2.34 -14.70 -24.14
CA TYR A 519 -3.39 -14.09 -24.96
C TYR A 519 -4.48 -15.10 -25.36
N ALA A 520 -4.09 -16.29 -25.82
CA ALA A 520 -5.02 -17.35 -26.24
C ALA A 520 -5.86 -17.90 -25.08
N LYS A 521 -5.30 -17.98 -23.86
CA LYS A 521 -6.03 -18.39 -22.65
C LYS A 521 -7.27 -17.52 -22.41
N ARG A 522 -7.21 -16.24 -22.79
CA ARG A 522 -8.29 -15.25 -22.69
C ARG A 522 -8.96 -14.93 -24.02
N GLY A 523 -8.81 -15.80 -25.02
CA GLY A 523 -9.54 -15.70 -26.29
C GLY A 523 -8.95 -14.73 -27.32
N LEU A 524 -7.80 -14.10 -27.04
CA LEU A 524 -7.11 -13.21 -27.99
C LEU A 524 -5.97 -13.93 -28.73
N GLY A 525 -6.14 -15.21 -29.02
CA GLY A 525 -5.17 -16.06 -29.71
C GLY A 525 -5.00 -15.75 -31.19
N TYR A 526 -4.19 -16.58 -31.86
CA TYR A 526 -3.88 -16.46 -33.29
C TYR A 526 -5.16 -16.56 -34.14
N GLY A 527 -5.27 -15.72 -35.16
CA GLY A 527 -6.47 -15.66 -36.01
C GLY A 527 -7.68 -14.94 -35.39
N ALA A 528 -7.59 -14.39 -34.18
CA ALA A 528 -8.63 -13.50 -33.64
C ALA A 528 -8.89 -12.30 -34.57
N THR A 529 -10.15 -11.92 -34.73
CA THR A 529 -10.59 -10.83 -35.63
C THR A 529 -11.31 -9.72 -34.85
N THR A 530 -11.65 -8.63 -35.53
CA THR A 530 -12.39 -7.50 -34.95
C THR A 530 -13.87 -7.82 -34.67
N THR A 531 -14.36 -9.01 -35.06
CA THR A 531 -15.69 -9.49 -34.64
C THR A 531 -15.70 -10.05 -33.21
N LYS A 532 -14.56 -9.98 -32.50
CA LYS A 532 -14.44 -10.30 -31.07
C LYS A 532 -14.98 -11.69 -30.74
N VAL A 533 -14.59 -12.69 -31.52
CA VAL A 533 -14.84 -14.11 -31.19
C VAL A 533 -13.57 -14.67 -30.58
N ASP A 534 -13.72 -15.47 -29.53
CA ASP A 534 -12.58 -16.08 -28.85
C ASP A 534 -11.80 -17.00 -29.79
N SER A 535 -10.51 -16.72 -29.96
CA SER A 535 -9.54 -17.67 -30.49
C SER A 535 -8.63 -18.16 -29.38
N LYS A 536 -8.58 -19.48 -29.18
CA LYS A 536 -7.62 -20.14 -28.29
C LYS A 536 -6.44 -20.74 -29.05
N THR A 537 -6.33 -20.46 -30.34
CA THR A 537 -5.33 -21.01 -31.23
C THR A 537 -3.98 -20.36 -30.97
N LEU A 538 -2.91 -21.16 -30.99
CA LEU A 538 -1.53 -20.68 -31.00
C LEU A 538 -1.02 -20.63 -32.45
N PRO A 539 -0.08 -19.72 -32.78
CA PRO A 539 0.65 -19.80 -34.05
C PRO A 539 1.36 -21.16 -34.19
N PRO A 540 1.49 -21.75 -35.40
CA PRO A 540 2.08 -23.08 -35.58
C PRO A 540 3.53 -23.27 -35.08
N GLU A 541 4.28 -22.19 -34.94
CA GLU A 541 5.63 -22.18 -34.36
C GLU A 541 5.64 -22.26 -32.83
N CYS A 542 4.45 -22.27 -32.23
CA CYS A 542 4.13 -22.49 -30.83
C CYS A 542 3.14 -23.69 -30.74
#